data_AF-A0A6J7DN20-F1
#
_entry.id   AF-A0A6J7DN20-F1
#
_cell.length_a   1.000
_cell.length_b   1.000
_cell.length_c   1.000
_cell.angle_alpha   90.00
_cell.angle_beta   90.00
_cell.angle_gamma   90.00
#
_symmetry.space_group_name_H-M   'P 1'
#
loop_
_entity.id
_entity.type
_entity.pdbx_description
1 polymer ?
#
loop_
_entity_poly.entity_id
_entity_poly.type
_entity_poly.pdbx_seq_one_letter_code
_entity_poly.pdbx_strand_id
1 'polypeptide(L)'
;MTPSSKSGMSKDHKDALARGRREGAAVRRYLEAIASTRGKRGRKRTPASVERRIKLIDTELASTDALQGLLLRQERKDLEAELKRLSAKLDMKTLEKEFISSASGYGERKGIDYSTWREAGVAPSVLLKAGIKRTRRT
;
A
#
# COMPACT_ATOMS: atom_id res chain seq x y z
N MET A 1 10.95 53.62 -6.17
CA MET A 1 10.46 52.33 -5.62
C MET A 1 8.96 52.43 -5.45
N THR A 2 8.19 51.68 -6.24
CA THR A 2 6.78 51.35 -5.96
C THR A 2 6.50 49.94 -6.50
N PRO A 3 5.70 49.13 -5.80
CA PRO A 3 5.92 47.69 -5.71
C PRO A 3 5.18 46.91 -6.80
N SER A 4 5.88 45.93 -7.37
CA SER A 4 5.33 44.90 -8.25
C SER A 4 4.26 44.09 -7.48
N SER A 5 3.02 44.10 -7.95
CA SER A 5 1.96 43.25 -7.42
C SER A 5 2.26 41.80 -7.77
N LYS A 6 2.86 41.08 -6.81
CA LYS A 6 2.91 39.62 -6.83
C LYS A 6 1.47 39.11 -6.86
N SER A 7 1.00 38.65 -8.02
CA SER A 7 -0.19 37.83 -8.12
C SER A 7 0.08 36.51 -7.40
N GLY A 8 -0.10 36.51 -6.07
CA GLY A 8 -0.07 35.31 -5.25
C GLY A 8 -1.10 34.33 -5.81
N MET A 9 -0.68 33.08 -6.02
CA MET A 9 -1.54 32.05 -6.60
C MET A 9 -2.97 32.10 -6.04
N SER A 10 -3.97 32.13 -6.94
CA SER A 10 -5.36 31.99 -6.56
C SER A 10 -5.56 30.71 -5.73
N LYS A 11 -6.51 30.75 -4.79
CA LYS A 11 -6.87 29.61 -3.94
C LYS A 11 -7.14 28.35 -4.78
N ASP A 12 -7.85 28.50 -5.89
CA ASP A 12 -8.18 27.40 -6.80
C ASP A 12 -6.93 26.75 -7.41
N HIS A 13 -5.91 27.55 -7.74
CA HIS A 13 -4.66 27.03 -8.27
C HIS A 13 -3.85 26.30 -7.20
N LYS A 14 -3.84 26.81 -5.96
CA LYS A 14 -3.21 26.12 -4.81
C LYS A 14 -3.89 24.78 -4.55
N ASP A 15 -5.22 24.75 -4.59
CA ASP A 15 -6.01 23.54 -4.37
C ASP A 15 -5.81 22.52 -5.49
N ALA A 16 -5.72 22.96 -6.75
CA ALA A 16 -5.40 22.11 -7.89
C ALA A 16 -3.99 21.48 -7.77
N LEU A 17 -2.98 22.26 -7.35
CA LEU A 17 -1.63 21.76 -7.11
C LEU A 17 -1.59 20.77 -5.94
N ALA A 18 -2.29 21.06 -4.84
CA ALA A 18 -2.37 20.17 -3.69
C ALA A 18 -3.02 18.84 -4.06
N ARG A 19 -4.11 18.89 -4.84
CA ARG A 19 -4.79 17.71 -5.39
C ARG A 19 -3.85 16.89 -6.27
N GLY A 20 -3.14 17.54 -7.20
CA GLY A 20 -2.18 16.87 -8.08
C GLY A 20 -1.04 16.17 -7.32
N ARG A 21 -0.53 16.80 -6.25
CA ARG A 21 0.51 16.20 -5.39
C ARG A 21 0.00 14.98 -4.63
N ARG A 22 -1.21 15.05 -4.05
CA ARG A 22 -1.82 13.93 -3.32
C ARG A 22 -2.04 12.73 -4.23
N GLU A 23 -2.64 12.98 -5.40
CA GLU A 23 -2.92 11.92 -6.36
C GLU A 23 -1.63 11.27 -6.88
N GLY A 24 -0.63 12.08 -7.25
CA GLY A 24 0.66 11.57 -7.70
C GLY A 24 1.40 10.75 -6.63
N ALA A 25 1.32 11.17 -5.37
CA ALA A 25 1.92 10.42 -4.26
C ALA A 25 1.25 9.06 -4.05
N ALA A 26 -0.08 9.00 -4.07
CA ALA A 26 -0.84 7.75 -3.93
C ALA A 26 -0.53 6.78 -5.09
N VAL A 27 -0.53 7.29 -6.32
CA VAL A 27 -0.18 6.51 -7.52
C VAL A 27 1.24 5.95 -7.42
N ARG A 28 2.22 6.80 -7.13
CA ARG A 28 3.63 6.40 -7.02
C ARG A 28 3.84 5.32 -5.97
N ARG A 29 3.35 5.52 -4.74
CA ARG A 29 3.53 4.57 -3.63
C ARG A 29 2.97 3.20 -3.95
N TYR A 30 1.78 3.15 -4.57
CA TYR A 30 1.18 1.88 -4.97
C TYR A 30 2.00 1.18 -6.06
N LEU A 31 2.45 1.90 -7.09
CA LEU A 31 3.28 1.34 -8.18
C LEU A 31 4.62 0.80 -7.66
N GLU A 32 5.29 1.53 -6.77
CA GLU A 32 6.52 1.08 -6.11
C GLU A 32 6.28 -0.19 -5.25
N ALA A 33 5.14 -0.24 -4.55
CA ALA A 33 4.79 -1.39 -3.71
C ALA A 33 4.47 -2.66 -4.54
N ILE A 34 3.77 -2.55 -5.68
CA ILE A 34 3.50 -3.73 -6.53
C ILE A 34 4.76 -4.22 -7.24
N ALA A 35 5.68 -3.32 -7.58
CA ALA A 35 6.97 -3.70 -8.15
C ALA A 35 7.79 -4.55 -7.16
N SER A 36 7.75 -4.24 -5.87
CA SER A 36 8.49 -4.95 -4.82
C SER A 36 7.87 -6.28 -4.35
N THR A 37 6.58 -6.54 -4.63
CA THR A 37 5.83 -7.67 -4.05
C THR A 37 5.56 -8.86 -4.99
N ARG A 38 6.10 -8.83 -6.22
CA ARG A 38 5.77 -9.78 -7.31
C ARG A 38 6.16 -11.25 -7.06
N GLY A 39 6.86 -11.59 -5.97
CA GLY A 39 7.24 -12.96 -5.63
C GLY A 39 6.54 -13.51 -4.37
N LYS A 40 5.94 -14.71 -4.51
CA LYS A 40 5.52 -15.67 -3.46
C LYS A 40 4.06 -15.58 -2.96
N ARG A 41 3.24 -16.59 -3.30
CA ARG A 41 1.91 -16.82 -2.69
C ARG A 41 1.74 -18.26 -2.21
N GLY A 42 1.21 -18.39 -0.99
CA GLY A 42 0.68 -19.60 -0.35
C GLY A 42 -0.45 -19.22 0.62
N ARG A 43 -1.23 -20.20 1.11
CA ARG A 43 -2.39 -20.04 2.01
C ARG A 43 -1.97 -19.40 3.34
N LYS A 44 -2.67 -18.36 3.82
CA LYS A 44 -2.16 -17.42 4.85
C LYS A 44 -2.84 -17.57 6.22
N ARG A 45 -2.04 -17.54 7.30
CA ARG A 45 -2.49 -17.14 8.65
C ARG A 45 -2.85 -15.64 8.67
N THR A 46 -3.64 -15.19 9.65
CA THR A 46 -4.04 -13.77 9.83
C THR A 46 -3.15 -13.07 10.88
N PRO A 47 -2.87 -11.75 10.76
CA PRO A 47 -2.04 -11.03 11.73
C PRO A 47 -2.54 -11.17 13.17
N ALA A 48 -3.85 -11.03 13.38
CA ALA A 48 -4.48 -11.17 14.69
C ALA A 48 -4.30 -12.58 15.30
N SER A 49 -4.22 -13.63 14.49
CA SER A 49 -3.92 -14.98 15.00
C SER A 49 -2.47 -15.13 15.42
N VAL A 50 -1.55 -14.49 14.70
CA VAL A 50 -0.10 -14.51 14.98
C VAL A 50 0.20 -13.72 16.26
N GLU A 51 -0.38 -12.53 16.41
CA GLU A 51 -0.26 -11.72 17.63
C GLU A 51 -0.79 -12.44 18.87
N ARG A 52 -1.92 -13.15 18.75
CA ARG A 52 -2.45 -13.98 19.85
C ARG A 52 -1.47 -15.09 20.26
N ARG A 53 -0.83 -15.77 19.29
CA ARG A 53 0.16 -16.81 19.59
C ARG A 53 1.42 -16.25 20.22
N ILE A 54 1.92 -15.09 19.78
CA ILE A 54 3.08 -14.41 20.39
C ILE A 54 2.80 -14.10 21.86
N LYS A 55 1.64 -13.51 22.18
CA LYS A 55 1.25 -13.21 23.58
C LYS A 55 1.18 -14.45 24.46
N LEU A 56 0.67 -15.55 23.91
CA LEU A 56 0.60 -16.82 24.62
C LEU A 56 2.00 -17.38 24.88
N ILE A 57 2.89 -17.35 23.88
CA ILE A 57 4.30 -17.76 24.01
C ILE A 57 5.02 -16.94 25.09
N ASP A 58 4.81 -15.61 25.13
CA ASP A 58 5.44 -14.76 26.14
C ASP A 58 4.97 -15.11 27.58
N THR A 59 3.74 -15.63 27.72
CA THR A 59 3.23 -16.14 29.00
C THR A 59 3.82 -17.50 29.35
N GLU A 60 3.88 -18.43 28.38
CA GLU A 60 4.47 -19.77 28.57
C GLU A 60 5.96 -19.72 28.91
N LEU A 61 6.69 -18.74 28.37
CA LEU A 61 8.12 -18.55 28.64
C LEU A 61 8.47 -18.28 30.12
N ALA A 62 7.51 -17.84 30.94
CA ALA A 62 7.74 -17.51 32.34
C ALA A 62 7.87 -18.75 33.25
N SER A 63 7.31 -19.90 32.84
CA SER A 63 7.19 -21.10 33.68
C SER A 63 7.72 -22.38 33.03
N THR A 64 8.40 -22.25 31.88
CA THR A 64 8.87 -23.39 31.08
C THR A 64 10.33 -23.77 31.39
N ASP A 65 10.69 -25.03 31.14
CA ASP A 65 12.06 -25.51 31.28
C ASP A 65 13.01 -24.95 30.20
N ALA A 66 14.31 -25.14 30.37
CA ALA A 66 15.33 -24.54 29.50
C ALA A 66 15.22 -24.95 28.02
N LEU A 67 14.84 -26.20 27.74
CA LEU A 67 14.75 -26.71 26.37
C LEU A 67 13.47 -26.20 25.71
N GLN A 68 12.33 -26.30 26.40
CA GLN A 68 11.06 -25.81 25.88
C GLN A 68 11.06 -24.29 25.70
N GLY A 69 11.74 -23.56 26.60
CA GLY A 69 11.96 -22.12 26.47
C GLY A 69 12.80 -21.73 25.26
N LEU A 70 13.75 -22.57 24.83
CA LEU A 70 14.51 -22.33 23.60
C LEU A 70 13.60 -22.46 22.37
N LEU A 71 12.77 -23.50 22.30
CA LEU A 71 11.84 -23.73 21.19
C LEU A 71 10.79 -22.63 21.07
N LEU A 72 10.19 -22.22 22.20
CA LEU A 72 9.22 -21.12 22.24
C LEU A 72 9.82 -19.79 21.78
N ARG A 73 11.08 -19.50 22.12
CA ARG A 73 11.79 -18.31 21.60
C ARG A 73 12.01 -18.37 20.09
N GLN A 74 12.30 -19.55 19.55
CA GLN A 74 12.43 -19.73 18.10
C GLN A 74 11.06 -19.53 17.41
N GLU A 75 10.00 -20.14 17.93
CA GLU A 75 8.64 -19.95 17.41
C GLU A 75 8.23 -18.47 17.45
N ARG A 76 8.53 -17.75 18.54
CA ARG A 76 8.25 -16.31 18.63
C ARG A 76 8.94 -15.52 17.51
N LYS A 77 10.23 -15.77 17.26
CA LYS A 77 10.97 -15.11 16.16
C LYS A 77 10.35 -15.39 14.80
N ASP A 78 9.94 -16.62 14.55
CA ASP A 78 9.31 -17.01 13.29
C ASP A 78 7.94 -16.32 13.12
N LEU A 79 7.15 -16.23 14.18
CA LEU A 79 5.87 -15.52 14.22
C LEU A 79 6.02 -14.00 14.07
N GLU A 80 7.03 -13.39 14.68
CA GLU A 80 7.36 -11.97 14.49
C GLU A 80 7.73 -11.68 13.03
N ALA A 81 8.54 -12.55 12.42
CA ALA A 81 8.89 -12.45 11.01
C ALA A 81 7.67 -12.66 10.09
N GLU A 82 6.74 -13.55 10.46
CA GLU A 82 5.47 -13.72 9.76
C GLU A 82 4.59 -12.47 9.91
N LEU A 83 4.48 -11.90 11.11
CA LEU A 83 3.70 -10.69 11.39
C LEU A 83 4.18 -9.51 10.55
N LYS A 84 5.50 -9.32 10.43
CA LYS A 84 6.09 -8.27 9.58
C LYS A 84 5.66 -8.41 8.11
N ARG A 85 5.61 -9.65 7.58
CA ARG A 85 5.14 -9.92 6.21
C ARG A 85 3.64 -9.69 6.06
N LEU A 86 2.85 -10.01 7.09
CA LEU A 86 1.41 -9.77 7.11
C LEU A 86 1.07 -8.27 7.21
N SER A 87 1.84 -7.50 7.99
CA SER A 87 1.72 -6.05 8.10
C SER A 87 1.99 -5.37 6.75
N ALA A 88 3.07 -5.75 6.05
CA ALA A 88 3.35 -5.25 4.70
C ALA A 88 2.19 -5.52 3.71
N LYS A 89 1.42 -6.61 3.90
CA LYS A 89 0.21 -6.88 3.11
C LYS A 89 -0.96 -5.98 3.51
N LEU A 90 -1.10 -5.60 4.78
CA LEU A 90 -2.09 -4.61 5.22
C LEU A 90 -1.77 -3.24 4.65
N ASP A 91 -0.50 -2.83 4.68
CA ASP A 91 -0.03 -1.59 4.06
C ASP A 91 -0.36 -1.58 2.57
N MET A 92 -0.14 -2.69 1.86
CA MET A 92 -0.54 -2.84 0.47
C MET A 92 -2.05 -2.60 0.25
N LYS A 93 -2.93 -3.08 1.14
CA LYS A 93 -4.37 -2.82 1.04
C LYS A 93 -4.70 -1.34 1.23
N THR A 94 -4.00 -0.65 2.13
CA THR A 94 -4.17 0.79 2.34
C THR A 94 -3.71 1.57 1.11
N LEU A 95 -2.54 1.24 0.57
CA LEU A 95 -2.02 1.84 -0.67
C LEU A 95 -2.95 1.58 -1.87
N GLU A 96 -3.53 0.38 -1.99
CA GLU A 96 -4.52 0.08 -3.03
C GLU A 96 -5.76 0.98 -2.92
N LYS A 97 -6.26 1.24 -1.71
CA LYS A 97 -7.41 2.13 -1.50
C LYS A 97 -7.09 3.58 -1.87
N GLU A 98 -5.93 4.09 -1.47
CA GLU A 98 -5.47 5.44 -1.83
C GLU A 98 -5.28 5.58 -3.35
N PHE A 99 -4.72 4.54 -3.98
CA PHE A 99 -4.59 4.44 -5.43
C PHE A 99 -5.96 4.50 -6.10
N ILE A 100 -6.92 3.68 -5.67
CA ILE A 100 -8.28 3.63 -6.25
C ILE A 100 -8.95 5.01 -6.23
N SER A 101 -8.80 5.76 -5.14
CA SER A 101 -9.37 7.11 -5.00
C SER A 101 -8.70 8.14 -5.94
N SER A 102 -7.43 7.96 -6.24
CA SER A 102 -6.62 8.95 -6.96
C SER A 102 -6.41 8.67 -8.44
N ALA A 103 -6.47 7.39 -8.85
CA ALA A 103 -5.94 6.94 -10.13
C ALA A 103 -6.72 7.45 -11.34
N SER A 104 -8.05 7.57 -11.28
CA SER A 104 -8.85 8.11 -12.40
C SER A 104 -8.47 9.56 -12.70
N GLY A 105 -8.53 10.42 -11.68
CA GLY A 105 -8.20 11.84 -11.85
C GLY A 105 -6.74 12.08 -12.25
N TYR A 106 -5.82 11.26 -11.73
CA TYR A 106 -4.42 11.31 -12.16
C TYR A 106 -4.27 10.91 -13.63
N GLY A 107 -4.88 9.79 -14.02
CA GLY A 107 -4.81 9.24 -15.38
C GLY A 107 -5.42 10.17 -16.41
N GLU A 108 -6.61 10.73 -16.15
CA GLU A 108 -7.28 11.69 -17.02
C GLU A 108 -6.42 12.94 -17.28
N ARG A 109 -5.85 13.54 -16.23
CA ARG A 109 -4.98 14.72 -16.38
C ARG A 109 -3.66 14.43 -17.09
N LYS A 110 -3.20 13.18 -17.04
CA LYS A 110 -1.91 12.76 -17.64
C LYS A 110 -2.08 12.03 -18.98
N GLY A 111 -3.31 11.80 -19.43
CA GLY A 111 -3.59 11.04 -20.65
C GLY A 111 -3.19 9.55 -20.55
N ILE A 112 -3.21 8.96 -19.35
CA ILE A 112 -2.82 7.58 -19.12
C ILE A 112 -4.02 6.66 -19.35
N ASP A 113 -3.90 5.78 -20.33
CA ASP A 113 -4.94 4.83 -20.69
C ASP A 113 -4.88 3.52 -19.89
N TYR A 114 -5.91 2.69 -20.03
CA TYR A 114 -6.02 1.40 -19.36
C TYR A 114 -4.82 0.48 -19.68
N SER A 115 -4.36 0.44 -20.93
CA SER A 115 -3.21 -0.38 -21.37
C SER A 115 -1.95 -0.02 -20.60
N THR A 116 -1.66 1.27 -20.48
CA THR A 116 -0.48 1.78 -19.78
C THR A 116 -0.48 1.36 -18.31
N TRP A 117 -1.64 1.41 -17.64
CA TRP A 117 -1.76 0.92 -16.26
C TRP A 117 -1.52 -0.59 -16.14
N ARG A 118 -1.96 -1.37 -17.13
CA ARG A 118 -1.75 -2.81 -17.17
C ARG A 118 -0.29 -3.17 -17.39
N GLU A 119 0.41 -2.44 -18.26
CA GLU A 119 1.85 -2.58 -18.49
C GLU A 119 2.66 -2.26 -17.23
N ALA A 120 2.23 -1.26 -16.46
CA ALA A 120 2.80 -0.94 -15.15
C ALA A 120 2.54 -2.02 -14.06
N GLY A 121 1.76 -3.06 -14.38
CA GLY A 121 1.49 -4.19 -13.49
C GLY A 121 0.28 -4.02 -12.58
N VAL A 122 -0.55 -2.99 -12.79
CA VAL A 122 -1.78 -2.82 -12.01
C VAL A 122 -2.82 -3.87 -12.39
N ALA A 123 -3.43 -4.50 -11.39
CA ALA A 123 -4.42 -5.55 -11.62
C ALA A 123 -5.73 -4.98 -12.23
N PRO A 124 -6.41 -5.74 -13.12
CA PRO A 124 -7.66 -5.30 -13.75
C PRO A 124 -8.76 -4.96 -12.74
N SER A 125 -8.84 -5.73 -11.66
CA SER A 125 -9.82 -5.52 -10.60
C SER A 125 -9.60 -4.22 -9.83
N VAL A 126 -8.35 -3.77 -9.71
CA VAL A 126 -8.01 -2.49 -9.06
C VAL A 126 -8.37 -1.33 -9.99
N LEU A 127 -8.07 -1.44 -11.28
CA LEU A 127 -8.47 -0.42 -12.28
C LEU A 127 -9.99 -0.29 -12.40
N LEU A 128 -10.71 -1.41 -12.36
CA LEU A 128 -12.18 -1.40 -12.35
C LEU A 128 -12.73 -0.64 -11.13
N LYS A 129 -12.20 -0.91 -9.92
CA LYS A 129 -12.59 -0.19 -8.70
C LYS A 129 -12.23 1.30 -8.75
N ALA A 130 -11.14 1.64 -9.43
CA ALA A 130 -10.72 3.02 -9.67
C ALA A 130 -11.54 3.73 -10.76
N GLY A 131 -12.53 3.08 -11.38
CA GLY A 131 -13.33 3.66 -12.46
C GLY A 131 -12.65 3.70 -13.82
N ILE A 132 -11.42 3.18 -13.94
CA ILE A 132 -10.64 3.19 -15.18
C ILE A 132 -11.11 2.02 -16.06
N LYS A 133 -11.96 2.32 -17.03
CA LYS A 133 -12.54 1.33 -17.95
C LYS A 133 -11.54 0.94 -19.04
N ARG A 134 -11.66 -0.30 -19.53
CA ARG A 134 -10.94 -0.76 -20.71
C ARG A 134 -11.54 -0.09 -21.95
N THR A 135 -10.93 1.01 -22.38
CA THR A 135 -11.24 1.63 -23.67
C THR A 135 -10.52 0.87 -24.77
N ARG A 136 -11.28 0.44 -25.80
CA ARG A 136 -10.72 -0.06 -27.04
C ARG A 136 -10.42 1.18 -27.88
N ARG A 137 -9.14 1.51 -28.07
CA ARG A 137 -8.76 2.57 -29.02
C ARG A 137 -9.02 1.98 -30.41
N THR A 138 -10.11 2.39 -31.05
CA THR A 138 -10.37 2.14 -32.47
C THR A 138 -9.53 3.07 -33.31
#